data_AF-A0A355BD90-F1
#
_entry.id   AF-A0A355BD90-F1
#
_cell.length_a   1.000
_cell.length_b   1.000
_cell.length_c   1.000
_cell.angle_alpha   90.00
_cell.angle_beta   90.00
_cell.angle_gamma   90.00
#
_symmetry.space_group_name_H-M   'P 1'
#
loop_
_entity.id
_entity.type
_entity.pdbx_description
1 polymer ?
#
loop_
_entity_poly.entity_id
_entity_poly.type
_entity_poly.pdbx_seq_one_letter_code
_entity_poly.pdbx_strand_id
1 'polypeptide(L)'
;MPSDCISYQKSGYFSKLIIDYLNEKETLKKLYNRFPKLENFEAQIEEKKINFNENNIATKKRNVLVKTLEKQYQNIAISKKTLHNINLLKKENTFTITTGHQLNLFTGPLYFIYKIISTINLCDTLKAKFPNHNFVPVYWMATEDHDFEEINYFWFKGKKNIWQKEYHGPVGRFSTEGLELVFEDFSTALGSGKNATYLKELFRKGYIEHHNLTDATRYIVNEIFKEKGLVILDGDDKNLKKLFAPYIKQELLHQTASTEVLKTNTLLSAYKTQVNPREINLFFMEGNLRERIVFENNTYTVLNTNYCFTEGEILTELENNPEKFSPNVILRPLYQ
;
A
#
# COMPACT_ATOMS: atom_id res chain seq x y z
N MET A 1 0.67 23.03 -21.32
CA MET A 1 2.11 23.06 -21.67
C MET A 1 2.34 21.92 -22.65
N PRO A 2 3.11 22.11 -23.73
CA PRO A 2 3.56 20.98 -24.55
C PRO A 2 4.36 20.02 -23.66
N SER A 3 4.14 18.72 -23.85
CA SER A 3 4.86 17.66 -23.14
C SER A 3 5.96 17.13 -24.03
N ASP A 4 7.21 17.36 -23.66
CA ASP A 4 8.35 16.67 -24.26
C ASP A 4 8.53 15.32 -23.55
N CYS A 5 8.68 14.25 -24.33
CA CYS A 5 8.79 12.89 -23.80
C CYS A 5 10.12 12.26 -24.18
N ILE A 6 10.73 11.56 -23.23
CA ILE A 6 11.85 10.63 -23.45
C ILE A 6 11.35 9.21 -23.21
N SER A 7 11.76 8.25 -24.05
CA SER A 7 11.38 6.86 -23.83
C SER A 7 12.08 6.29 -22.60
N TYR A 8 11.45 5.33 -21.93
CA TYR A 8 12.02 4.61 -20.79
C TYR A 8 13.40 4.00 -21.12
N GLN A 9 13.57 3.54 -22.36
CA GLN A 9 14.81 2.95 -22.88
C GLN A 9 15.93 4.00 -23.02
N LYS A 10 15.59 5.24 -23.36
CA LYS A 10 16.56 6.32 -23.60
C LYS A 10 16.86 7.14 -22.34
N SER A 11 16.07 7.02 -21.28
CA SER A 11 16.24 7.85 -20.08
C SER A 11 17.48 7.51 -19.24
N GLY A 12 18.02 6.29 -19.37
CA GLY A 12 19.17 5.82 -18.57
C GLY A 12 18.86 5.53 -17.09
N TYR A 13 17.63 5.78 -16.62
CA TYR A 13 17.24 5.60 -15.21
C TYR A 13 16.68 4.22 -14.88
N PHE A 14 16.16 3.49 -15.86
CA PHE A 14 15.48 2.22 -15.61
C PHE A 14 16.45 1.04 -15.65
N SER A 15 16.25 0.09 -14.74
CA SER A 15 17.03 -1.14 -14.72
C SER A 15 16.78 -1.96 -16.00
N LYS A 16 17.75 -2.82 -16.34
CA LYS A 16 17.61 -3.73 -17.48
C LYS A 16 16.34 -4.58 -17.40
N LEU A 17 15.95 -5.04 -16.21
CA LEU A 17 14.74 -5.84 -16.03
C LEU A 17 13.47 -5.05 -16.40
N ILE A 18 13.36 -3.80 -15.96
CA ILE A 18 12.20 -2.96 -16.29
C ILE A 18 12.16 -2.65 -17.79
N ILE A 19 13.31 -2.35 -18.40
CA ILE A 19 13.39 -2.14 -19.85
C ILE A 19 12.97 -3.41 -20.61
N ASP A 20 13.50 -4.58 -20.23
CA ASP A 20 13.19 -5.85 -20.89
C ASP A 20 11.70 -6.24 -20.66
N TYR A 21 11.10 -5.87 -19.52
CA TYR A 21 9.66 -6.05 -19.24
C TYR A 21 8.78 -5.17 -20.15
N LEU A 22 9.12 -3.88 -20.28
CA LEU A 22 8.40 -2.95 -21.15
C LEU A 22 8.55 -3.30 -22.64
N ASN A 23 9.66 -3.94 -23.01
CA ASN A 23 9.91 -4.48 -24.35
C ASN A 23 9.29 -5.88 -24.56
N GLU A 24 8.59 -6.43 -23.58
CA GLU A 24 7.93 -7.74 -23.63
C GLU A 24 8.86 -8.90 -24.05
N LYS A 25 10.09 -8.86 -23.56
CA LYS A 25 11.11 -9.85 -23.92
C LYS A 25 10.62 -11.27 -23.62
N GLU A 26 10.77 -12.16 -24.59
CA GLU A 26 10.24 -13.54 -24.56
C GLU A 26 10.58 -14.29 -23.26
N THR A 27 11.81 -14.11 -22.76
CA THR A 27 12.29 -14.75 -21.52
C THR A 27 11.49 -14.36 -20.27
N LEU A 28 10.83 -13.20 -20.29
CA LEU A 28 10.03 -12.70 -19.17
C LEU A 28 8.55 -13.10 -19.26
N LYS A 29 8.06 -13.58 -20.41
CA LYS A 29 6.63 -13.91 -20.58
C LYS A 29 6.12 -14.92 -19.57
N LYS A 30 6.96 -15.87 -19.15
CA LYS A 30 6.61 -16.89 -18.14
C LYS A 30 6.45 -16.32 -16.72
N LEU A 31 6.91 -15.10 -16.47
CA LEU A 31 6.90 -14.46 -15.16
C LEU A 31 5.73 -13.49 -14.96
N TYR A 32 5.08 -13.08 -16.06
CA TYR A 32 4.00 -12.11 -16.03
C TYR A 32 2.79 -12.67 -16.77
N ASN A 33 1.63 -12.68 -16.12
CA ASN A 33 0.39 -13.08 -16.77
C ASN A 33 0.05 -12.13 -17.93
N ARG A 34 0.26 -10.81 -17.75
CA ARG A 34 -0.01 -9.78 -18.75
C ARG A 34 1.00 -8.63 -18.68
N PHE A 35 1.31 -8.05 -19.84
CA PHE A 35 2.13 -6.84 -19.97
C PHE A 35 1.27 -5.56 -19.87
N PRO A 36 1.87 -4.38 -19.60
CA PRO A 36 1.13 -3.16 -19.26
C PRO A 36 0.63 -2.44 -20.51
N LYS A 37 -0.17 -3.14 -21.31
CA LYS A 37 -0.81 -2.64 -22.53
C LYS A 37 -2.31 -2.49 -22.31
N LEU A 38 -2.91 -1.48 -22.95
CA LEU A 38 -4.30 -1.12 -22.73
C LEU A 38 -5.27 -2.22 -23.22
N GLU A 39 -4.89 -2.98 -24.24
CA GLU A 39 -5.61 -4.15 -24.76
C GLU A 39 -5.63 -5.33 -23.77
N ASN A 40 -4.61 -5.48 -22.93
CA ASN A 40 -4.54 -6.60 -21.98
C ASN A 40 -5.53 -6.46 -20.81
N PHE A 41 -6.14 -5.28 -20.62
CA PHE A 41 -7.12 -5.06 -19.55
C PHE A 41 -8.43 -5.83 -19.76
N GLU A 42 -8.83 -6.11 -21.00
CA GLU A 42 -10.07 -6.87 -21.27
C GLU A 42 -9.98 -8.29 -20.67
N ALA A 43 -8.92 -9.03 -21.01
CA ALA A 43 -8.67 -10.34 -20.43
C ALA A 43 -8.46 -10.29 -18.90
N GLN A 44 -7.85 -9.21 -18.38
CA GLN A 44 -7.66 -9.02 -16.94
C GLN A 44 -8.99 -8.82 -16.19
N ILE A 45 -9.93 -8.09 -16.79
CA ILE A 45 -11.28 -7.85 -16.27
C ILE A 45 -12.05 -9.16 -16.17
N GLU A 46 -12.05 -9.96 -17.24
CA GLU A 46 -12.76 -11.25 -17.25
C GLU A 46 -12.15 -12.24 -16.26
N GLU A 47 -10.82 -12.36 -16.20
CA GLU A 47 -10.16 -13.20 -15.21
C GLU A 47 -10.50 -12.79 -13.77
N LYS A 48 -10.47 -11.48 -13.47
CA LYS A 48 -10.84 -10.99 -12.13
C LYS A 48 -12.31 -11.22 -11.82
N LYS A 49 -13.20 -11.09 -12.81
CA LYS A 49 -14.62 -11.37 -12.65
C LYS A 49 -14.86 -12.83 -12.29
N ILE A 50 -14.19 -13.76 -12.96
CA ILE A 50 -14.28 -15.20 -12.67
C ILE A 50 -13.69 -15.49 -11.29
N ASN A 51 -12.40 -15.20 -11.08
CA ASN A 51 -11.67 -15.58 -9.86
C ASN A 51 -12.22 -14.94 -8.59
N PHE A 52 -12.82 -13.74 -8.70
CA PHE A 52 -13.34 -13.04 -7.54
C PHE A 52 -14.80 -13.42 -7.24
N ASN A 53 -15.64 -13.65 -8.26
CA ASN A 53 -17.09 -13.86 -8.10
C ASN A 53 -17.52 -15.32 -7.87
N GLU A 54 -16.60 -16.28 -7.84
CA GLU A 54 -16.95 -17.66 -7.50
C GLU A 54 -17.64 -17.77 -6.10
N ASN A 55 -18.73 -18.54 -6.06
CA ASN A 55 -19.41 -19.02 -4.84
C ASN A 55 -19.92 -17.95 -3.85
N ASN A 56 -20.40 -16.78 -4.31
CA ASN A 56 -20.90 -15.68 -3.45
C ASN A 56 -19.86 -15.12 -2.45
N ILE A 57 -18.59 -15.48 -2.59
CA ILE A 57 -17.50 -15.00 -1.73
C ILE A 57 -17.15 -13.55 -2.07
N ALA A 58 -17.20 -13.17 -3.35
CA ALA A 58 -17.01 -11.78 -3.81
C ALA A 58 -17.85 -10.78 -3.02
N THR A 59 -19.16 -11.02 -2.95
CA THR A 59 -20.12 -10.09 -2.33
C THR A 59 -19.80 -9.89 -0.85
N LYS A 60 -19.41 -10.96 -0.14
CA LYS A 60 -18.95 -10.88 1.26
C LYS A 60 -17.67 -10.05 1.36
N LYS A 61 -16.66 -10.30 0.51
CA LYS A 61 -15.39 -9.55 0.51
C LYS A 61 -15.59 -8.06 0.20
N ARG A 62 -16.41 -7.73 -0.82
CA ARG A 62 -16.77 -6.34 -1.16
C ARG A 62 -17.48 -5.63 -0.01
N ASN A 63 -18.41 -6.30 0.63
CA ASN A 63 -19.13 -5.74 1.78
C ASN A 63 -18.20 -5.49 2.97
N VAL A 64 -17.26 -6.40 3.25
CA VAL A 64 -16.23 -6.19 4.28
C VAL A 64 -15.37 -4.97 3.93
N LEU A 65 -14.83 -4.91 2.71
CA LEU A 65 -14.02 -3.78 2.24
C LEU A 65 -14.76 -2.44 2.40
N VAL A 66 -16.01 -2.36 1.94
CA VAL A 66 -16.75 -1.11 1.97
C VAL A 66 -17.13 -0.70 3.39
N LYS A 67 -17.50 -1.66 4.27
CA LYS A 67 -17.72 -1.36 5.69
C LYS A 67 -16.44 -0.88 6.38
N THR A 68 -15.29 -1.48 6.08
CA THR A 68 -14.00 -1.04 6.60
C THR A 68 -13.68 0.37 6.11
N LEU A 69 -13.90 0.69 4.84
CA LEU A 69 -13.71 2.04 4.29
C LEU A 69 -14.67 3.05 4.94
N GLU A 70 -15.97 2.73 5.05
CA GLU A 70 -16.96 3.58 5.74
C GLU A 70 -16.50 3.93 7.17
N LYS A 71 -15.94 2.95 7.90
CA LYS A 71 -15.34 3.17 9.22
C LYS A 71 -14.06 4.02 9.17
N GLN A 72 -13.13 3.73 8.25
CA GLN A 72 -11.87 4.48 8.11
C GLN A 72 -12.08 5.95 7.73
N TYR A 73 -13.20 6.26 7.07
CA TYR A 73 -13.57 7.61 6.65
C TYR A 73 -14.51 8.35 7.62
N GLN A 74 -14.98 7.73 8.71
CA GLN A 74 -16.04 8.28 9.56
C GLN A 74 -15.75 9.68 10.14
N ASN A 75 -14.48 10.03 10.32
CA ASN A 75 -14.02 11.30 10.91
C ASN A 75 -13.34 12.23 9.89
N ILE A 76 -13.48 11.98 8.59
CA ILE A 76 -12.83 12.76 7.54
C ILE A 76 -13.88 13.25 6.54
N ALA A 77 -13.86 14.55 6.25
CA ALA A 77 -14.70 15.11 5.21
C ALA A 77 -14.25 14.63 3.83
N ILE A 78 -15.13 13.93 3.11
CA ILE A 78 -14.88 13.43 1.76
C ILE A 78 -15.74 14.11 0.72
N SER A 79 -15.26 14.12 -0.53
CA SER A 79 -16.05 14.61 -1.65
C SER A 79 -17.20 13.65 -1.99
N LYS A 80 -18.21 14.16 -2.70
CA LYS A 80 -19.26 13.32 -3.30
C LYS A 80 -18.67 12.25 -4.22
N LYS A 81 -17.57 12.56 -4.92
CA LYS A 81 -16.91 11.64 -5.85
C LYS A 81 -16.22 10.48 -5.12
N THR A 82 -15.53 10.76 -4.01
CA THR A 82 -14.92 9.71 -3.16
C THR A 82 -16.01 8.81 -2.58
N LEU A 83 -17.08 9.38 -2.01
CA LEU A 83 -18.20 8.59 -1.49
C LEU A 83 -18.88 7.74 -2.57
N HIS A 84 -19.06 8.30 -3.78
CA HIS A 84 -19.58 7.54 -4.91
C HIS A 84 -18.69 6.35 -5.25
N ASN A 85 -17.37 6.55 -5.34
CA ASN A 85 -16.41 5.50 -5.62
C ASN A 85 -16.39 4.40 -4.55
N ILE A 86 -16.48 4.75 -3.26
CA ILE A 86 -16.63 3.78 -2.17
C ILE A 86 -17.88 2.92 -2.39
N ASN A 87 -19.02 3.54 -2.76
CA ASN A 87 -20.25 2.80 -3.03
C ASN A 87 -20.17 1.92 -4.28
N LEU A 88 -19.44 2.34 -5.32
CA LEU A 88 -19.22 1.53 -6.53
C LEU A 88 -18.51 0.21 -6.22
N LEU A 89 -17.67 0.13 -5.19
CA LEU A 89 -16.95 -1.09 -4.83
C LEU A 89 -17.88 -2.25 -4.44
N LYS A 90 -19.14 -1.96 -4.07
CA LYS A 90 -20.19 -2.97 -3.83
C LYS A 90 -20.65 -3.67 -5.11
N LYS A 91 -20.43 -3.08 -6.30
CA LYS A 91 -20.92 -3.60 -7.59
C LYS A 91 -19.95 -4.62 -8.19
N GLU A 92 -20.48 -5.68 -8.79
CA GLU A 92 -19.70 -6.78 -9.37
C GLU A 92 -18.88 -6.37 -10.59
N ASN A 93 -19.34 -5.37 -11.35
CA ASN A 93 -18.65 -4.82 -12.51
C ASN A 93 -17.65 -3.70 -12.15
N THR A 94 -17.29 -3.56 -10.87
CA THR A 94 -16.29 -2.58 -10.40
C THR A 94 -14.96 -3.24 -10.08
N PHE A 95 -13.90 -2.65 -10.63
CA PHE A 95 -12.50 -3.03 -10.44
C PHE A 95 -11.72 -1.87 -9.83
N THR A 96 -10.62 -2.17 -9.15
CA THR A 96 -9.72 -1.16 -8.59
C THR A 96 -8.45 -1.06 -9.42
N ILE A 97 -7.98 0.17 -9.62
CA ILE A 97 -6.59 0.42 -10.00
C ILE A 97 -5.90 0.89 -8.74
N THR A 98 -4.89 0.15 -8.30
CA THR A 98 -4.30 0.35 -6.98
C THR A 98 -2.85 0.73 -7.11
N THR A 99 -2.46 1.77 -6.39
CA THR A 99 -1.06 2.06 -6.06
C THR A 99 -0.91 2.11 -4.55
N GLY A 100 0.31 1.99 -4.05
CA GLY A 100 0.61 2.19 -2.63
C GLY A 100 1.92 2.92 -2.40
N HIS A 101 2.10 3.39 -1.18
CA HIS A 101 3.40 3.88 -0.69
C HIS A 101 3.43 3.90 0.84
N GLN A 102 4.63 4.03 1.40
CA GLN A 102 4.80 4.35 2.82
C GLN A 102 4.27 5.75 3.14
N LEU A 103 4.06 5.99 4.43
CA LEU A 103 3.46 7.21 4.98
C LEU A 103 4.51 8.33 5.09
N ASN A 104 5.13 8.68 3.96
CA ASN A 104 6.15 9.71 3.89
C ASN A 104 5.65 11.05 4.44
N LEU A 105 6.46 11.66 5.31
CA LEU A 105 6.17 12.96 5.89
C LEU A 105 5.93 13.99 4.77
N PHE A 106 4.78 14.62 4.83
CA PHE A 106 4.30 15.63 3.89
C PHE A 106 4.49 15.22 2.41
N THR A 107 4.12 13.97 2.09
CA THR A 107 4.20 13.30 0.77
C THR A 107 5.60 12.91 0.30
N GLY A 108 6.65 13.40 0.97
CA GLY A 108 8.05 13.10 0.67
C GLY A 108 8.42 13.35 -0.81
N PRO A 109 8.87 12.31 -1.54
CA PRO A 109 9.29 12.46 -2.93
C PRO A 109 8.11 12.58 -3.90
N LEU A 110 8.30 13.34 -4.99
CA LEU A 110 7.27 13.62 -6.00
C LEU A 110 6.62 12.38 -6.62
N TYR A 111 7.35 11.26 -6.71
CA TYR A 111 6.80 10.04 -7.26
C TYR A 111 5.62 9.49 -6.41
N PHE A 112 5.51 9.86 -5.13
CA PHE A 112 4.34 9.58 -4.29
C PHE A 112 3.06 10.09 -4.97
N ILE A 113 3.08 11.37 -5.35
CA ILE A 113 1.97 12.07 -6.00
C ILE A 113 1.78 11.54 -7.43
N TYR A 114 2.85 11.31 -8.17
CA TYR A 114 2.75 10.84 -9.56
C TYR A 114 2.14 9.45 -9.68
N LYS A 115 2.39 8.55 -8.71
CA LYS A 115 1.75 7.24 -8.66
C LYS A 115 0.23 7.34 -8.51
N ILE A 116 -0.25 8.24 -7.64
CA ILE A 116 -1.67 8.48 -7.42
C ILE A 116 -2.31 9.10 -8.68
N ILE A 117 -1.66 10.11 -9.26
CA ILE A 117 -2.13 10.73 -10.51
C ILE A 117 -2.22 9.69 -11.64
N SER A 118 -1.20 8.85 -11.79
CA SER A 118 -1.18 7.79 -12.82
C SER A 118 -2.33 6.80 -12.63
N THR A 119 -2.63 6.45 -11.37
CA THR A 119 -3.74 5.57 -11.00
C THR A 119 -5.10 6.18 -11.38
N ILE A 120 -5.31 7.46 -11.05
CA ILE A 120 -6.53 8.19 -11.40
C ILE A 120 -6.70 8.28 -12.93
N ASN A 121 -5.65 8.68 -13.64
CA ASN A 121 -5.68 8.82 -15.10
C ASN A 121 -5.92 7.47 -15.80
N LEU A 122 -5.39 6.38 -15.26
CA LEU A 122 -5.63 5.04 -15.78
C LEU A 122 -7.09 4.62 -15.57
N CYS A 123 -7.71 4.93 -14.43
CA CYS A 123 -9.15 4.71 -14.23
C CYS A 123 -9.98 5.46 -15.27
N ASP A 124 -9.68 6.72 -15.55
CA ASP A 124 -10.39 7.53 -16.55
C ASP A 124 -10.23 6.93 -17.97
N THR A 125 -9.00 6.52 -18.32
CA THR A 125 -8.69 5.87 -19.60
C THR A 125 -9.45 4.55 -19.76
N LEU A 126 -9.48 3.72 -18.72
CA LEU A 126 -10.18 2.44 -18.73
C LEU A 126 -11.68 2.62 -18.74
N LYS A 127 -12.23 3.61 -18.04
CA LYS A 127 -13.67 3.90 -18.06
C LYS A 127 -14.13 4.32 -19.46
N ALA A 128 -13.33 5.10 -20.17
CA ALA A 128 -13.61 5.48 -21.56
C ALA A 128 -13.57 4.27 -22.50
N LYS A 129 -12.58 3.38 -22.34
CA LYS A 129 -12.44 2.18 -23.17
C LYS A 129 -13.48 1.10 -22.87
N PHE A 130 -13.86 0.96 -21.60
CA PHE A 130 -14.75 -0.09 -21.09
C PHE A 130 -15.94 0.52 -20.33
N PRO A 131 -16.91 1.15 -21.02
CA PRO A 131 -17.96 1.95 -20.38
C PRO A 131 -18.89 1.16 -19.46
N ASN A 132 -19.02 -0.16 -19.69
CA ASN A 132 -19.85 -1.08 -18.90
C ASN A 132 -19.21 -1.49 -17.56
N HIS A 133 -17.93 -1.15 -17.34
CA HIS A 133 -17.20 -1.42 -16.10
C HIS A 133 -16.91 -0.14 -15.34
N ASN A 134 -16.68 -0.25 -14.04
CA ASN A 134 -16.26 0.86 -13.19
C ASN A 134 -14.83 0.64 -12.72
N PHE A 135 -14.05 1.70 -12.64
CA PHE A 135 -12.65 1.67 -12.19
C PHE A 135 -12.48 2.67 -11.06
N VAL A 136 -12.17 2.17 -9.87
CA VAL A 136 -11.98 2.98 -8.66
C VAL A 136 -10.48 3.15 -8.40
N PRO A 137 -9.95 4.39 -8.36
CA PRO A 137 -8.57 4.62 -7.99
C PRO A 137 -8.40 4.40 -6.49
N VAL A 138 -7.49 3.50 -6.12
CA VAL A 138 -7.19 3.15 -4.72
C VAL A 138 -5.74 3.49 -4.39
N TYR A 139 -5.54 4.18 -3.27
CA TYR A 139 -4.24 4.36 -2.63
C TYR A 139 -4.15 3.48 -1.38
N TRP A 140 -3.27 2.49 -1.42
CA TRP A 140 -2.94 1.61 -0.29
C TRP A 140 -1.88 2.28 0.60
N MET A 141 -2.21 2.51 1.86
CA MET A 141 -1.26 3.01 2.85
C MET A 141 -0.43 1.84 3.41
N ALA A 142 0.89 1.89 3.29
CA ALA A 142 1.78 0.91 3.89
C ALA A 142 2.02 1.22 5.39
N THR A 143 0.93 1.23 6.17
CA THR A 143 0.88 1.53 7.60
C THR A 143 1.62 0.50 8.47
N GLU A 144 1.68 -0.74 8.00
CA GLU A 144 2.35 -1.83 8.71
C GLU A 144 3.86 -1.87 8.47
N ASP A 145 4.44 -0.99 7.65
CA ASP A 145 5.90 -0.96 7.48
C ASP A 145 6.60 -0.46 8.76
N HIS A 146 7.92 -0.54 8.84
CA HIS A 146 8.71 -0.24 10.02
C HIS A 146 9.87 0.74 9.76
N ASP A 147 10.11 1.09 8.50
CA ASP A 147 11.23 1.96 8.11
C ASP A 147 10.90 3.43 8.38
N PHE A 148 11.12 3.87 9.63
CA PHE A 148 10.90 5.26 10.03
C PHE A 148 11.87 6.23 9.33
N GLU A 149 13.12 5.80 9.11
CA GLU A 149 14.16 6.64 8.52
C GLU A 149 13.83 7.04 7.08
N GLU A 150 13.16 6.17 6.33
CA GLU A 150 12.70 6.48 4.98
C GLU A 150 11.60 7.55 4.96
N ILE A 151 10.74 7.57 5.99
CA ILE A 151 9.50 8.39 5.98
C ILE A 151 9.59 9.68 6.79
N ASN A 152 10.56 9.83 7.69
CA ASN A 152 10.56 10.90 8.71
C ASN A 152 10.95 12.29 8.19
N TYR A 153 11.09 12.49 6.88
CA TYR A 153 11.57 13.75 6.33
C TYR A 153 10.97 14.11 4.98
N PHE A 154 11.09 15.38 4.62
CA PHE A 154 10.89 15.88 3.26
C PHE A 154 11.86 17.03 2.95
N TRP A 155 12.09 17.27 1.67
CA TRP A 155 12.97 18.35 1.21
C TRP A 155 12.15 19.59 0.81
N PHE A 156 12.56 20.76 1.30
CA PHE A 156 12.00 22.03 0.88
C PHE A 156 13.13 23.03 0.62
N LYS A 157 13.22 23.55 -0.62
CA LYS A 157 14.27 24.50 -1.06
C LYS A 157 15.70 24.07 -0.68
N GLY A 158 16.01 22.78 -0.81
CA GLY A 158 17.32 22.23 -0.46
C GLY A 158 17.58 22.02 1.04
N LYS A 159 16.66 22.41 1.94
CA LYS A 159 16.70 22.04 3.37
C LYS A 159 15.93 20.73 3.59
N LYS A 160 16.52 19.80 4.33
CA LYS A 160 15.85 18.58 4.82
C LYS A 160 15.08 18.94 6.09
N ASN A 161 13.76 18.83 6.06
CA ASN A 161 12.89 18.98 7.25
C ASN A 161 12.69 17.58 7.82
N ILE A 162 13.17 17.36 9.03
CA ILE A 162 13.25 16.03 9.66
C ILE A 162 12.42 16.06 10.92
N TRP A 163 11.58 15.04 11.09
CA TRP A 163 10.92 14.75 12.35
C TRP A 163 11.87 13.94 13.23
N GLN A 164 12.51 14.63 14.18
CA GLN A 164 13.52 14.04 15.06
C GLN A 164 12.85 13.29 16.23
N LYS A 165 12.54 12.01 16.02
CA LYS A 165 12.02 11.10 17.04
C LYS A 165 12.54 9.69 16.80
N GLU A 166 12.43 8.83 17.80
CA GLU A 166 12.70 7.40 17.66
C GLU A 166 11.40 6.63 17.77
N TYR A 167 11.14 5.78 16.78
CA TYR A 167 9.97 4.92 16.75
C TYR A 167 10.35 3.52 16.32
N HIS A 168 9.62 2.55 16.85
CA HIS A 168 9.71 1.15 16.50
C HIS A 168 8.31 0.60 16.23
N GLY A 169 8.23 -0.41 15.36
CA GLY A 169 6.97 -1.06 15.01
C GLY A 169 6.29 -0.47 13.78
N PRO A 170 4.97 -0.68 13.65
CA PRO A 170 4.22 -0.27 12.46
C PRO A 170 4.08 1.26 12.37
N VAL A 171 4.58 1.85 11.28
CA VAL A 171 4.68 3.30 11.06
C VAL A 171 3.34 4.02 11.19
N GLY A 172 2.24 3.36 10.82
CA GLY A 172 0.89 3.91 10.92
C GLY A 172 0.44 4.20 12.35
N ARG A 173 1.01 3.51 13.35
CA ARG A 173 0.65 3.67 14.77
C ARG A 173 1.49 4.72 15.49
N PHE A 174 2.48 5.32 14.81
CA PHE A 174 3.33 6.34 15.43
C PHE A 174 2.54 7.58 15.78
N SER A 175 2.73 8.09 17.00
CA SER A 175 2.16 9.37 17.45
C SER A 175 2.70 10.51 16.60
N THR A 176 1.90 11.51 16.27
CA THR A 176 2.33 12.72 15.52
C THR A 176 3.06 13.75 16.38
N GLU A 177 3.17 13.52 17.69
CA GLU A 177 3.83 14.43 18.64
C GLU A 177 5.27 14.77 18.22
N GLY A 178 5.62 16.06 18.29
CA GLY A 178 6.91 16.61 17.90
C GLY A 178 6.91 17.19 16.49
N LEU A 179 5.86 16.95 15.70
CA LEU A 179 5.70 17.58 14.38
C LEU A 179 5.39 19.07 14.46
N GLU A 180 5.07 19.61 15.64
CA GLU A 180 4.94 21.05 15.91
C GLU A 180 6.23 21.79 15.54
N LEU A 181 7.39 21.25 15.94
CA LEU A 181 8.70 21.84 15.64
C LEU A 181 8.97 21.84 14.14
N VAL A 182 8.62 20.74 13.45
CA VAL A 182 8.72 20.66 11.98
C VAL A 182 7.79 21.68 11.32
N PHE A 183 6.58 21.84 11.86
CA PHE A 183 5.60 22.79 11.36
C PHE A 183 6.06 24.24 11.51
N GLU A 184 6.66 24.62 12.64
CA GLU A 184 7.20 25.96 12.89
C GLU A 184 8.33 26.31 11.90
N ASP A 185 9.30 25.40 11.78
CA ASP A 185 10.44 25.52 10.87
C ASP A 185 9.98 25.65 9.41
N PHE A 186 9.09 24.74 9.00
CA PHE A 186 8.55 24.72 7.64
C PHE A 186 7.70 25.97 7.36
N SER A 187 6.84 26.36 8.31
CA SER A 187 5.97 27.53 8.17
C SER A 187 6.73 28.83 8.02
N THR A 188 7.85 28.96 8.74
CA THR A 188 8.76 30.10 8.62
C THR A 188 9.41 30.15 7.24
N ALA A 189 9.98 29.02 6.79
CA ALA A 189 10.64 28.92 5.48
C ALA A 189 9.68 29.13 4.29
N LEU A 190 8.41 28.77 4.45
CA LEU A 190 7.38 28.91 3.42
C LEU A 190 6.93 30.36 3.20
N GLY A 191 6.99 31.20 4.24
CA GLY A 191 6.60 32.62 4.18
C GLY A 191 5.09 32.85 4.05
N SER A 192 4.71 33.90 3.32
CA SER A 192 3.32 34.34 3.14
C SER A 192 2.79 34.10 1.73
N GLY A 193 1.46 34.09 1.58
CA GLY A 193 0.78 33.98 0.29
C GLY A 193 -0.23 32.83 0.27
N LYS A 194 -1.13 32.83 -0.71
CA LYS A 194 -2.26 31.87 -0.76
C LYS A 194 -1.81 30.40 -0.73
N ASN A 195 -0.81 30.05 -1.54
CA ASN A 195 -0.26 28.69 -1.57
C ASN A 195 0.48 28.34 -0.28
N ALA A 196 1.18 29.31 0.33
CA ALA A 196 1.84 29.11 1.61
C ALA A 196 0.81 28.85 2.72
N THR A 197 -0.24 29.66 2.79
CA THR A 197 -1.35 29.47 3.74
C THR A 197 -2.01 28.11 3.55
N TYR A 198 -2.28 27.69 2.32
CA TYR A 198 -2.85 26.37 2.04
C TYR A 198 -1.98 25.23 2.57
N LEU A 199 -0.67 25.25 2.28
CA LEU A 199 0.24 24.17 2.71
C LEU A 199 0.45 24.18 4.23
N LYS A 200 0.48 25.35 4.87
CA LYS A 200 0.50 25.46 6.35
C LYS A 200 -0.75 24.82 6.95
N GLU A 201 -1.92 25.16 6.44
CA GLU A 201 -3.17 24.60 6.93
C GLU A 201 -3.27 23.09 6.66
N LEU A 202 -2.79 22.62 5.50
CA LEU A 202 -2.74 21.19 5.19
C LEU A 202 -1.84 20.43 6.16
N PHE A 203 -0.65 20.97 6.47
CA PHE A 203 0.26 20.37 7.44
C PHE A 203 -0.35 20.39 8.85
N ARG A 204 -0.87 21.53 9.28
CA ARG A 204 -1.44 21.73 10.62
C ARG A 204 -2.61 20.78 10.86
N LYS A 205 -3.60 20.78 9.96
CA LYS A 205 -4.76 19.91 10.06
C LYS A 205 -4.42 18.44 9.85
N GLY A 206 -3.39 18.14 9.04
CA GLY A 206 -2.92 16.77 8.82
C GLY A 206 -2.16 16.19 10.00
N TYR A 207 -1.19 16.90 10.56
CA TYR A 207 -0.28 16.33 11.56
C TYR A 207 -0.56 16.79 12.99
N ILE A 208 -0.89 18.06 13.19
CA ILE A 208 -1.03 18.65 14.53
C ILE A 208 -2.42 18.36 15.12
N GLU A 209 -3.45 18.28 14.27
CA GLU A 209 -4.83 17.97 14.69
C GLU A 209 -5.17 16.47 14.66
N HIS A 210 -4.22 15.62 14.32
CA HIS A 210 -4.36 14.15 14.37
C HIS A 210 -3.35 13.57 15.36
N HIS A 211 -3.64 12.39 15.91
CA HIS A 211 -2.81 11.77 16.95
C HIS A 211 -1.87 10.68 16.46
N ASN A 212 -2.10 10.14 15.25
CA ASN A 212 -1.28 9.08 14.69
C ASN A 212 -1.01 9.32 13.19
N LEU A 213 0.04 8.69 12.67
CA LEU A 213 0.48 8.90 11.30
C LEU A 213 -0.52 8.39 10.26
N THR A 214 -1.27 7.32 10.57
CA THR A 214 -2.32 6.78 9.69
C THR A 214 -3.39 7.80 9.37
N ASP A 215 -3.99 8.40 10.41
CA ASP A 215 -5.07 9.37 10.25
C ASP A 215 -4.54 10.66 9.62
N ALA A 216 -3.33 11.07 10.00
CA ALA A 216 -2.66 12.23 9.44
C ALA A 216 -2.41 12.10 7.94
N THR A 217 -1.81 10.99 7.51
CA THR A 217 -1.55 10.73 6.08
C THR A 217 -2.86 10.57 5.33
N ARG A 218 -3.87 9.89 5.88
CA ARG A 218 -5.19 9.74 5.24
C ARG A 218 -5.83 11.11 5.01
N TYR A 219 -5.78 12.01 6.00
CA TYR A 219 -6.28 13.38 5.85
C TYR A 219 -5.56 14.13 4.73
N ILE A 220 -4.23 14.16 4.75
CA ILE A 220 -3.44 14.91 3.76
C ILE A 220 -3.71 14.42 2.34
N VAL A 221 -3.67 13.11 2.13
CA VAL A 221 -3.91 12.51 0.81
C VAL A 221 -5.36 12.73 0.38
N ASN A 222 -6.33 12.66 1.31
CA ASN A 222 -7.73 12.97 1.01
C ASN A 222 -7.89 14.43 0.58
N GLU A 223 -7.33 15.40 1.30
CA GLU A 223 -7.46 16.82 0.93
C GLU A 223 -6.87 17.11 -0.46
N ILE A 224 -5.75 16.48 -0.83
CA ILE A 224 -5.11 16.67 -2.13
C ILE A 224 -5.94 16.05 -3.27
N PHE A 225 -6.58 14.89 -3.04
CA PHE A 225 -7.16 14.07 -4.12
C PHE A 225 -8.66 13.77 -4.04
N LYS A 226 -9.38 14.23 -3.00
CA LYS A 226 -10.82 13.92 -2.81
C LYS A 226 -11.65 14.37 -4.00
N GLU A 227 -11.36 15.50 -4.61
CA GLU A 227 -12.09 15.97 -5.80
C GLU A 227 -11.88 15.07 -7.03
N LYS A 228 -10.82 14.27 -7.03
CA LYS A 228 -10.58 13.24 -8.06
C LYS A 228 -11.21 11.89 -7.72
N GLY A 229 -11.76 11.73 -6.52
CA GLY A 229 -12.46 10.52 -6.09
C GLY A 229 -11.54 9.41 -5.62
N LEU A 230 -10.30 9.74 -5.21
CA LEU A 230 -9.38 8.74 -4.67
C LEU A 230 -9.97 8.06 -3.43
N VAL A 231 -9.89 6.74 -3.38
CA VAL A 231 -10.21 5.93 -2.18
C VAL A 231 -8.90 5.52 -1.52
N ILE A 232 -8.75 5.81 -0.24
CA ILE A 232 -7.55 5.54 0.55
C ILE A 232 -7.88 4.38 1.48
N LEU A 233 -7.07 3.32 1.42
CA LEU A 233 -7.28 2.10 2.19
C LEU A 233 -6.10 1.86 3.11
N ASP A 234 -6.40 1.66 4.38
CA ASP A 234 -5.47 1.09 5.36
C ASP A 234 -5.73 -0.41 5.52
N GLY A 235 -4.67 -1.21 5.35
CA GLY A 235 -4.72 -2.67 5.44
C GLY A 235 -4.57 -3.23 6.87
N ASP A 236 -4.17 -2.40 7.85
CA ASP A 236 -4.07 -2.78 9.27
C ASP A 236 -5.48 -2.79 9.91
N ASP A 237 -6.36 -3.66 9.41
CA ASP A 237 -7.74 -3.83 9.87
C ASP A 237 -8.07 -5.31 10.09
N LYS A 238 -8.63 -5.61 11.27
CA LYS A 238 -9.02 -6.97 11.68
C LYS A 238 -9.93 -7.68 10.67
N ASN A 239 -10.92 -6.99 10.10
CA ASN A 239 -11.86 -7.63 9.18
C ASN A 239 -11.23 -7.94 7.83
N LEU A 240 -10.36 -7.05 7.33
CA LEU A 240 -9.58 -7.31 6.13
C LEU A 240 -8.60 -8.46 6.35
N LYS A 241 -7.90 -8.48 7.50
CA LYS A 241 -6.97 -9.55 7.87
C LYS A 241 -7.63 -10.90 8.02
N LYS A 242 -8.88 -10.94 8.50
CA LYS A 242 -9.68 -12.17 8.53
C LYS A 242 -9.90 -12.77 7.13
N LEU A 243 -10.02 -11.95 6.09
CA LEU A 243 -10.11 -12.43 4.70
C LEU A 243 -8.78 -13.00 4.20
N PHE A 244 -7.66 -12.53 4.76
CA PHE A 244 -6.30 -12.95 4.41
C PHE A 244 -5.78 -14.12 5.27
N ALA A 245 -6.41 -14.38 6.42
CA ALA A 245 -6.02 -15.42 7.36
C ALA A 245 -5.78 -16.82 6.74
N PRO A 246 -6.55 -17.30 5.73
CA PRO A 246 -6.25 -18.57 5.08
C PRO A 246 -4.86 -18.61 4.43
N TYR A 247 -4.40 -17.51 3.83
CA TYR A 247 -3.08 -17.40 3.21
C TYR A 247 -1.98 -17.22 4.25
N ILE A 248 -2.26 -16.54 5.37
CA ILE A 248 -1.35 -16.48 6.51
C ILE A 248 -1.13 -17.88 7.08
N LYS A 249 -2.21 -18.64 7.31
CA LYS A 249 -2.14 -20.04 7.74
C LYS A 249 -1.30 -20.89 6.79
N GLN A 250 -1.53 -20.75 5.48
CA GLN A 250 -0.75 -21.47 4.48
C GLN A 250 0.74 -21.13 4.56
N GLU A 251 1.10 -19.86 4.72
CA GLU A 251 2.50 -19.47 4.87
C GLU A 251 3.12 -20.02 6.17
N LEU A 252 2.41 -19.95 7.29
CA LEU A 252 2.91 -20.45 8.58
C LEU A 252 3.20 -21.95 8.54
N LEU A 253 2.34 -22.74 7.87
CA LEU A 253 2.43 -24.20 7.84
C LEU A 253 3.30 -24.75 6.71
N HIS A 254 3.33 -24.04 5.56
CA HIS A 254 3.90 -24.59 4.33
C HIS A 254 4.97 -23.70 3.70
N GLN A 255 5.17 -22.47 4.19
CA GLN A 255 6.24 -21.57 3.75
C GLN A 255 6.29 -21.41 2.22
N THR A 256 5.11 -21.46 1.58
CA THR A 256 4.97 -21.60 0.12
C THR A 256 5.66 -20.47 -0.62
N ALA A 257 5.60 -19.25 -0.06
CA ALA A 257 6.20 -18.07 -0.68
C ALA A 257 7.71 -18.22 -0.86
N SER A 258 8.41 -18.80 0.12
CA SER A 258 9.85 -18.99 0.06
C SER A 258 10.28 -19.86 -1.13
N THR A 259 9.58 -20.99 -1.29
CA THR A 259 9.83 -21.97 -2.34
C THR A 259 9.58 -21.37 -3.73
N GLU A 260 8.46 -20.69 -3.92
CA GLU A 260 8.09 -20.14 -5.23
C GLU A 260 8.95 -18.92 -5.62
N VAL A 261 9.35 -18.09 -4.65
CA VAL A 261 10.25 -16.96 -4.91
C VAL A 261 11.65 -17.45 -5.27
N LEU A 262 12.19 -18.48 -4.59
CA LEU A 262 13.50 -19.03 -4.93
C LEU A 262 13.52 -19.61 -6.36
N LYS A 263 12.48 -20.35 -6.76
CA LYS A 263 12.31 -20.83 -8.14
C LYS A 263 12.31 -19.67 -9.14
N THR A 264 11.55 -18.62 -8.84
CA THR A 264 11.46 -17.40 -9.67
C THR A 264 12.81 -16.69 -9.78
N ASN A 265 13.56 -16.59 -8.69
CA ASN A 265 14.89 -15.97 -8.67
C ASN A 265 15.88 -16.72 -9.58
N THR A 266 15.81 -18.05 -9.68
CA THR A 266 16.62 -18.82 -10.63
C THR A 266 16.35 -18.43 -12.09
N LEU A 267 15.08 -18.22 -12.45
CA LEU A 267 14.67 -17.77 -13.79
C LEU A 267 15.12 -16.34 -14.10
N LEU A 268 15.32 -15.52 -13.06
CA LEU A 268 15.76 -14.13 -13.16
C LEU A 268 17.27 -13.95 -12.98
N SER A 269 18.07 -15.01 -13.00
CA SER A 269 19.53 -14.97 -12.76
C SER A 269 20.32 -14.02 -13.68
N ALA A 270 19.80 -13.69 -14.86
CA ALA A 270 20.38 -12.70 -15.77
C ALA A 270 20.13 -11.23 -15.33
N TYR A 271 19.36 -11.01 -14.28
CA TYR A 271 19.02 -9.72 -13.71
C TYR A 271 19.47 -9.67 -12.24
N LYS A 272 19.60 -8.46 -11.69
CA LYS A 272 19.83 -8.30 -10.24
C LYS A 272 18.67 -8.93 -9.48
N THR A 273 18.94 -9.65 -8.40
CA THR A 273 17.89 -10.20 -7.52
C THR A 273 17.00 -9.08 -7.00
N GLN A 274 15.67 -9.26 -7.10
CA GLN A 274 14.69 -8.25 -6.70
C GLN A 274 14.33 -8.34 -5.21
N VAL A 275 14.14 -9.56 -4.71
CA VAL A 275 13.82 -9.83 -3.31
C VAL A 275 14.35 -11.20 -2.91
N ASN A 276 14.78 -11.33 -1.67
CA ASN A 276 15.11 -12.63 -1.07
C ASN A 276 13.98 -13.01 -0.09
N PRO A 277 13.41 -14.22 -0.22
CA PRO A 277 12.41 -14.66 0.73
C PRO A 277 13.05 -15.02 2.06
N ARG A 278 12.22 -14.99 3.08
CA ARG A 278 12.48 -15.68 4.35
C ARG A 278 11.70 -16.99 4.35
N GLU A 279 11.99 -17.87 5.30
CA GLU A 279 11.19 -19.09 5.50
C GLU A 279 9.74 -18.72 5.81
N ILE A 280 9.53 -17.83 6.77
CA ILE A 280 8.22 -17.23 7.07
C ILE A 280 8.23 -15.76 6.64
N ASN A 281 7.35 -15.41 5.70
CA ASN A 281 7.26 -14.06 5.13
C ASN A 281 6.23 -13.16 5.86
N LEU A 282 6.07 -13.38 7.16
CA LEU A 282 5.14 -12.69 8.04
C LEU A 282 5.88 -12.09 9.25
N PHE A 283 5.31 -11.01 9.78
CA PHE A 283 5.67 -10.42 11.05
C PHE A 283 4.51 -10.56 12.03
N PHE A 284 4.83 -10.61 13.32
CA PHE A 284 3.88 -10.48 14.42
C PHE A 284 3.86 -9.03 14.92
N MET A 285 2.68 -8.48 15.18
CA MET A 285 2.45 -7.11 15.62
C MET A 285 1.62 -7.07 16.90
N GLU A 286 2.05 -6.26 17.87
CA GLU A 286 1.28 -5.98 19.09
C GLU A 286 1.67 -4.61 19.66
N GLY A 287 0.72 -3.68 19.76
CA GLY A 287 1.03 -2.29 20.11
C GLY A 287 2.05 -1.69 19.12
N ASN A 288 3.21 -1.28 19.63
CA ASN A 288 4.35 -0.74 18.87
C ASN A 288 5.40 -1.82 18.53
N LEU A 289 5.07 -3.10 18.69
CA LEU A 289 5.91 -4.21 18.25
C LEU A 289 5.57 -4.54 16.80
N ARG A 290 6.60 -4.75 15.98
CA ARG A 290 6.49 -5.51 14.72
C ARG A 290 7.75 -6.31 14.52
N GLU A 291 7.68 -7.61 14.74
CA GLU A 291 8.84 -8.47 14.76
C GLU A 291 8.67 -9.73 13.93
N ARG A 292 9.79 -10.28 13.49
CA ARG A 292 9.79 -11.44 12.60
C ARG A 292 9.33 -12.68 13.36
N ILE A 293 8.53 -13.49 12.68
CA ILE A 293 8.20 -14.85 13.12
C ILE A 293 9.24 -15.80 12.51
N VAL A 294 9.86 -16.63 13.33
CA VAL A 294 10.75 -17.73 12.89
C VAL A 294 10.20 -19.05 13.43
N PHE A 295 10.50 -20.16 12.76
CA PHE A 295 10.08 -21.50 13.19
C PHE A 295 11.29 -22.37 13.45
N GLU A 296 11.56 -22.64 14.73
CA GLU A 296 12.74 -23.38 15.19
C GLU A 296 12.33 -24.32 16.33
N ASN A 297 12.92 -25.52 16.39
CA ASN A 297 12.63 -26.52 17.44
C ASN A 297 11.11 -26.78 17.63
N ASN A 298 10.37 -26.94 16.54
CA ASN A 298 8.91 -27.13 16.52
C ASN A 298 8.10 -26.00 17.20
N THR A 299 8.67 -24.80 17.28
CA THR A 299 8.06 -23.64 17.94
C THR A 299 8.16 -22.42 17.03
N TYR A 300 7.08 -21.64 16.95
CA TYR A 300 7.09 -20.33 16.33
C TYR A 300 7.53 -19.29 17.35
N THR A 301 8.64 -18.62 17.09
CA THR A 301 9.21 -17.58 17.97
C THR A 301 9.08 -16.23 17.30
N VAL A 302 8.62 -15.23 18.04
CA VAL A 302 8.69 -13.83 17.61
C VAL A 302 10.00 -13.26 18.11
N LEU A 303 10.90 -12.91 17.19
CA LEU A 303 12.24 -12.43 17.53
C LEU A 303 12.18 -11.20 18.44
N ASN A 304 13.20 -11.04 19.29
CA ASN A 304 13.34 -9.94 20.24
C ASN A 304 12.22 -9.84 21.29
N THR A 305 11.45 -10.92 21.48
CA THR A 305 10.38 -10.99 22.48
C THR A 305 10.36 -12.33 23.20
N ASN A 306 9.46 -12.47 24.17
CA ASN A 306 9.18 -13.74 24.85
C ASN A 306 8.00 -14.50 24.23
N TYR A 307 7.45 -14.05 23.09
CA TYR A 307 6.35 -14.76 22.45
C TYR A 307 6.86 -16.01 21.74
N CYS A 308 6.35 -17.14 22.21
CA CYS A 308 6.57 -18.45 21.64
C CYS A 308 5.21 -19.15 21.50
N PHE A 309 5.01 -19.83 20.38
CA PHE A 309 3.77 -20.54 20.09
C PHE A 309 4.07 -21.92 19.53
N THR A 310 3.35 -22.92 20.00
CA THR A 310 3.14 -24.16 19.24
C THR A 310 2.32 -23.88 17.99
N GLU A 311 2.25 -24.85 17.07
CA GLU A 311 1.39 -24.76 15.88
C GLU A 311 -0.08 -24.49 16.25
N GLY A 312 -0.62 -25.20 17.23
CA GLY A 312 -2.00 -25.01 17.67
C GLY A 312 -2.24 -23.60 18.24
N GLU A 313 -1.29 -23.08 19.02
CA GLU A 313 -1.39 -21.76 19.63
C GLU A 313 -1.30 -20.64 18.59
N ILE A 314 -0.35 -20.69 17.64
CA ILE A 314 -0.24 -19.63 16.62
C ILE A 314 -1.43 -19.62 15.67
N LEU A 315 -2.00 -20.79 15.36
CA LEU A 315 -3.21 -20.89 14.55
C LEU A 315 -4.43 -20.35 15.29
N THR A 316 -4.52 -20.60 16.61
CA THR A 316 -5.56 -20.03 17.47
C THR A 316 -5.40 -18.51 17.56
N GLU A 317 -4.18 -18.01 17.66
CA GLU A 317 -3.89 -16.57 17.68
C GLU A 317 -4.27 -15.92 16.34
N LEU A 318 -3.99 -16.58 15.20
CA LEU A 318 -4.41 -16.13 13.88
C LEU A 318 -5.94 -16.08 13.73
N GLU A 319 -6.66 -17.07 14.26
CA GLU A 319 -8.12 -17.10 14.20
C GLU A 319 -8.76 -15.97 15.01
N ASN A 320 -8.22 -15.72 16.20
CA ASN A 320 -8.77 -14.73 17.14
C ASN A 320 -8.30 -13.30 16.84
N ASN A 321 -7.05 -13.14 16.42
CA ASN A 321 -6.35 -11.86 16.27
C ASN A 321 -5.57 -11.76 14.95
N PRO A 322 -6.23 -11.91 13.78
CA PRO A 322 -5.55 -11.88 12.48
C PRO A 322 -4.84 -10.54 12.19
N GLU A 323 -5.26 -9.44 12.82
CA GLU A 323 -4.60 -8.13 12.77
C GLU A 323 -3.17 -8.12 13.32
N LYS A 324 -2.80 -9.11 14.13
CA LYS A 324 -1.41 -9.22 14.61
C LYS A 324 -0.46 -9.76 13.55
N PHE A 325 -0.95 -10.25 12.41
CA PHE A 325 -0.09 -10.84 11.38
C PHE A 325 0.07 -9.89 10.19
N SER A 326 1.30 -9.39 10.00
CA SER A 326 1.65 -8.45 8.94
C SER A 326 2.45 -9.13 7.84
N PRO A 327 2.02 -9.07 6.56
CA PRO A 327 2.83 -9.57 5.47
C PRO A 327 4.06 -8.70 5.22
N ASN A 328 5.17 -9.33 4.84
CA ASN A 328 6.31 -8.60 4.29
C ASN A 328 6.08 -8.22 2.81
N VAL A 329 7.11 -7.67 2.17
CA VAL A 329 7.09 -7.26 0.75
C VAL A 329 6.64 -8.35 -0.23
N ILE A 330 6.82 -9.64 0.08
CA ILE A 330 6.44 -10.78 -0.77
C ILE A 330 4.94 -11.08 -0.67
N LEU A 331 4.38 -11.06 0.54
CA LEU A 331 2.98 -11.41 0.77
C LEU A 331 2.03 -10.21 0.70
N ARG A 332 2.52 -8.97 0.84
CA ARG A 332 1.69 -7.77 0.70
C ARG A 332 0.99 -7.67 -0.67
N PRO A 333 1.62 -8.01 -1.82
CA PRO A 333 0.93 -8.10 -3.11
C PRO A 333 -0.18 -9.14 -3.18
N LEU A 334 -0.12 -10.21 -2.39
CA LEU A 334 -1.17 -11.20 -2.31
C LEU A 334 -2.34 -10.71 -1.43
N TYR A 335 -2.02 -9.95 -0.39
CA TYR A 335 -3.03 -9.36 0.51
C TYR A 335 -3.83 -8.23 -0.16
N GLN A 336 -3.15 -7.36 -0.92
CA GLN A 336 -3.76 -6.27 -1.68
C GLN A 336 -4.56 -6.78 -2.88
#